data_AF-A0A5E4NR17-F1
#
_entry.id   AF-A0A5E4NR17-F1
#
_cell.length_a   1.000
_cell.length_b   1.000
_cell.length_c   1.000
_cell.angle_alpha   90.00
_cell.angle_beta   90.00
_cell.angle_gamma   90.00
#
_symmetry.space_group_name_H-M   'P 1'
#
loop_
_entity.id
_entity.type
_entity.pdbx_description
1 polymer ?
#
loop_
_entity_poly.entity_id
_entity_poly.type
_entity_poly.pdbx_seq_one_letter_code
_entity_poly.pdbx_strand_id
1 'polypeptide(L)'
;MEAKKKAQRQRENSNIVNNNYILLTKLLAEDDEDDIYFANFVSKKIKSTNEMFKYRDSEGCYEILIIRHLKNDDIKFHAFFRSKNHQQFYFLLSLVENELILQSYNRVKIPITSTEKLAVILRYLATGESIRSLPFSF
;
A
#
# COMPACT_ATOMS: atom_id res chain seq x y z
N MET A 1 -40.11 -22.47 3.01
CA MET A 1 -40.11 -20.98 2.85
C MET A 1 -39.22 -20.27 3.88
N GLU A 2 -39.02 -20.82 5.07
CA GLU A 2 -38.33 -20.18 6.19
C GLU A 2 -36.82 -19.93 5.97
N ALA A 3 -36.13 -20.88 5.33
CA ALA A 3 -34.69 -20.76 5.04
C ALA A 3 -34.35 -19.59 4.09
N LYS A 4 -35.22 -19.29 3.11
CA LYS A 4 -35.05 -18.16 2.19
C LYS A 4 -35.19 -16.81 2.93
N LYS A 5 -36.12 -16.72 3.88
CA LYS A 5 -36.35 -15.52 4.70
C LYS A 5 -35.18 -15.24 5.65
N LYS A 6 -34.57 -16.29 6.22
CA LYS A 6 -33.40 -16.18 7.10
C LYS A 6 -32.13 -15.74 6.34
N ALA A 7 -31.91 -16.30 5.14
CA ALA A 7 -30.81 -15.89 4.27
C ALA A 7 -30.94 -14.44 3.77
N GLN A 8 -32.18 -14.00 3.49
CA GLN A 8 -32.45 -12.62 3.08
C GLN A 8 -32.21 -11.61 4.22
N ARG A 9 -32.66 -11.90 5.44
CA ARG A 9 -32.34 -11.08 6.62
C ARG A 9 -30.85 -11.03 6.94
N GLN A 10 -30.12 -12.14 6.74
CA GLN A 10 -28.66 -12.17 6.94
C GLN A 10 -27.91 -11.33 5.88
N ARG A 11 -28.40 -11.33 4.62
CA ARG A 11 -27.87 -10.46 3.55
C ARG A 11 -28.19 -8.98 3.80
N GLU A 12 -29.39 -8.67 4.27
CA GLU A 12 -29.80 -7.31 4.63
C GLU A 12 -28.96 -6.78 5.81
N ASN A 13 -28.79 -7.56 6.87
CA ASN A 13 -27.98 -7.17 8.02
C ASN A 13 -26.49 -6.99 7.68
N SER A 14 -25.91 -7.85 6.83
CA SER A 14 -24.51 -7.68 6.39
C SER A 14 -24.32 -6.44 5.50
N ASN A 15 -25.29 -6.12 4.64
CA ASN A 15 -25.28 -4.89 3.85
C ASN A 15 -25.42 -3.63 4.71
N ILE A 16 -26.27 -3.66 5.75
CA ILE A 16 -26.47 -2.54 6.68
C ILE A 16 -25.19 -2.27 7.49
N VAL A 17 -24.54 -3.33 8.01
CA VAL A 17 -23.28 -3.19 8.76
C VAL A 17 -22.17 -2.60 7.88
N ASN A 18 -22.10 -3.01 6.62
CA ASN A 18 -21.11 -2.48 5.69
C ASN A 18 -21.35 -0.99 5.37
N ASN A 19 -22.61 -0.58 5.17
CA ASN A 19 -22.95 0.82 4.91
C ASN A 19 -22.68 1.73 6.12
N ASN A 20 -22.92 1.25 7.34
CA ASN A 20 -22.65 2.01 8.56
C ASN A 20 -21.15 2.22 8.78
N TYR A 21 -20.33 1.23 8.45
CA TYR A 21 -18.87 1.36 8.49
C TYR A 21 -18.38 2.44 7.52
N ILE A 22 -18.89 2.44 6.29
CA ILE A 22 -18.55 3.46 5.26
C ILE A 22 -18.91 4.87 5.74
N LEU A 23 -20.07 5.03 6.38
CA LEU A 23 -20.53 6.30 6.94
C LEU A 23 -19.64 6.79 8.09
N LEU A 24 -19.30 5.92 9.04
CA LEU A 24 -18.35 6.23 10.11
C LEU A 24 -16.99 6.66 9.56
N THR A 25 -16.50 5.97 8.53
CA THR A 25 -15.19 6.31 7.94
C THR A 25 -15.22 7.65 7.22
N LYS A 26 -16.35 8.02 6.58
CA LYS A 26 -16.52 9.34 5.95
C LYS A 26 -16.73 10.48 6.96
N LEU A 27 -17.28 10.19 8.14
CA LEU A 27 -17.48 11.17 9.20
C LEU A 27 -16.22 11.45 10.01
N LEU A 28 -15.25 10.51 10.00
CA LEU A 28 -13.99 10.60 10.74
C LEU A 28 -12.80 10.99 9.86
N ALA A 29 -12.95 10.99 8.53
CA ALA A 29 -11.94 11.56 7.64
C ALA A 29 -12.00 13.08 7.76
N GLU A 30 -10.92 13.68 8.25
CA GLU A 30 -10.69 15.13 8.10
C GLU A 30 -10.60 15.44 6.59
N ASP A 31 -10.87 16.67 6.15
CA ASP A 31 -11.07 17.06 4.74
C ASP A 31 -9.86 16.82 3.79
N ASP A 32 -8.85 16.08 4.24
CA ASP A 32 -7.68 15.69 3.47
C ASP A 32 -8.04 14.66 2.40
N GLU A 33 -7.69 14.98 1.15
CA GLU A 33 -8.06 14.22 -0.04
C GLU A 33 -7.56 12.76 -0.03
N ASP A 34 -6.45 12.53 0.67
CA ASP A 34 -5.82 11.24 0.88
C ASP A 34 -6.55 10.42 1.98
N ASP A 35 -7.11 11.06 3.01
CA ASP A 35 -7.91 10.41 4.07
C ASP A 35 -9.26 9.94 3.53
N ILE A 36 -9.91 10.78 2.73
CA ILE A 36 -11.13 10.41 2.00
C ILE A 36 -10.83 9.26 1.03
N TYR A 37 -9.66 9.25 0.38
CA TYR A 37 -9.24 8.14 -0.49
C TYR A 37 -9.05 6.84 0.30
N PHE A 38 -8.35 6.91 1.43
CA PHE A 38 -8.14 5.76 2.33
C PHE A 38 -9.47 5.20 2.85
N ALA A 39 -10.36 6.05 3.32
CA ALA A 39 -11.70 5.67 3.77
C ALA A 39 -12.48 4.91 2.69
N ASN A 40 -12.43 5.41 1.46
CA ASN A 40 -13.05 4.77 0.30
C ASN A 40 -12.36 3.45 -0.12
N PHE A 41 -11.09 3.26 0.20
CA PHE A 41 -10.36 2.02 -0.07
C PHE A 41 -10.83 0.89 0.85
N VAL A 42 -10.97 1.15 2.15
CA VAL A 42 -11.46 0.16 3.13
C VAL A 42 -12.89 -0.29 2.80
N SER A 43 -13.69 0.63 2.25
CA SER A 43 -15.08 0.43 1.86
C SER A 43 -15.31 -0.48 0.64
N LYS A 44 -14.32 -0.61 -0.25
CA LYS A 44 -14.52 -1.21 -1.56
C LYS A 44 -14.20 -2.70 -1.57
N LYS A 45 -15.06 -3.46 -2.27
CA LYS A 45 -14.75 -4.85 -2.64
C LYS A 45 -13.45 -4.87 -3.47
N ILE A 46 -12.42 -5.53 -2.93
CA ILE A 46 -11.08 -5.58 -3.53
C ILE A 46 -11.22 -6.15 -4.96
N LYS A 47 -10.76 -5.39 -5.97
CA LYS A 47 -10.72 -5.81 -7.39
C LYS A 47 -9.49 -6.66 -7.67
N SER A 48 -9.48 -7.41 -8.79
CA SER A 48 -8.27 -8.12 -9.22
C SER A 48 -7.09 -7.16 -9.37
N THR A 49 -5.87 -7.64 -9.10
CA THR A 49 -4.64 -6.86 -9.27
C THR A 49 -4.55 -6.35 -10.71
N ASN A 50 -4.22 -5.07 -10.88
CA ASN A 50 -3.99 -4.48 -12.20
C ASN A 50 -2.77 -5.13 -12.86
N GLU A 51 -2.82 -5.33 -14.18
CA GLU A 51 -1.73 -5.94 -14.98
C GLU A 51 -0.40 -5.20 -14.78
N MET A 52 -0.42 -3.86 -14.66
CA MET A 52 0.78 -3.04 -14.43
C MET A 52 1.58 -3.51 -13.22
N PHE A 53 0.91 -3.89 -12.13
CA PHE A 53 1.57 -4.32 -10.90
C PHE A 53 2.03 -5.78 -10.92
N LYS A 54 1.65 -6.56 -11.94
CA LYS A 54 2.15 -7.93 -12.10
C LYS A 54 3.59 -7.97 -12.56
N TYR A 55 4.04 -6.95 -13.30
CA TYR A 55 5.40 -6.82 -13.82
C TYR A 55 6.29 -5.95 -12.94
N ARG A 56 5.88 -5.66 -11.69
CA ARG A 56 6.66 -4.84 -10.74
C ARG A 56 8.09 -5.37 -10.54
N ASP A 57 8.27 -6.69 -10.54
CA ASP A 57 9.59 -7.32 -10.37
C ASP A 57 10.53 -7.12 -11.58
N SER A 58 10.03 -6.67 -12.74
CA SER A 58 10.84 -6.41 -13.95
C SER A 58 10.81 -4.95 -14.41
N GLU A 59 9.68 -4.28 -14.23
CA GLU A 59 9.38 -2.91 -14.71
C GLU A 59 9.26 -1.89 -13.56
N GLY A 60 9.15 -2.36 -12.31
CA GLY A 60 9.01 -1.50 -11.15
C GLY A 60 10.23 -0.63 -10.92
N CYS A 61 9.99 0.58 -10.41
CA CYS A 61 11.05 1.54 -10.13
C CYS A 61 12.04 0.99 -9.09
N TYR A 62 11.56 0.21 -8.13
CA TYR A 62 12.42 -0.42 -7.14
C TYR A 62 13.47 -1.36 -7.76
N GLU A 63 13.05 -2.23 -8.67
CA GLU A 63 13.96 -3.14 -9.35
C GLU A 63 14.92 -2.39 -10.27
N ILE A 64 14.39 -1.51 -11.13
CA ILE A 64 15.21 -0.86 -12.16
C ILE A 64 16.11 0.19 -11.54
N LEU A 65 15.53 1.15 -10.81
CA LEU A 65 16.25 2.34 -10.36
C LEU A 65 17.05 2.01 -9.09
N ILE A 66 16.39 1.50 -8.05
CA ILE A 66 17.03 1.34 -6.74
C ILE A 66 18.06 0.21 -6.77
N ILE A 67 17.68 -0.99 -7.22
CA ILE A 67 18.58 -2.15 -7.21
C ILE A 67 19.74 -2.00 -8.20
N ARG A 68 19.48 -1.54 -9.44
CA ARG A 68 20.53 -1.50 -10.48
C ARG A 68 21.37 -0.24 -10.48
N HIS A 69 20.82 0.91 -10.08
CA HIS A 69 21.52 2.20 -10.24
C HIS A 69 21.89 2.89 -8.93
N LEU A 70 21.03 2.86 -7.91
CA LEU A 70 21.30 3.59 -6.65
C LEU A 70 21.96 2.74 -5.57
N LYS A 71 21.93 1.40 -5.67
CA LYS A 71 22.49 0.52 -4.64
C LYS A 71 23.97 0.77 -4.31
N ASN A 72 24.75 1.25 -5.28
CA ASN A 72 26.19 1.48 -5.13
C ASN A 72 26.57 2.97 -5.15
N ASP A 73 25.60 3.90 -5.17
CA ASP A 73 25.83 5.33 -5.29
C ASP A 73 25.13 6.08 -4.15
N ASP A 74 25.86 6.30 -3.06
CA ASP A 74 25.37 6.95 -1.84
C ASP A 74 24.85 8.37 -2.10
N ILE A 75 25.44 9.10 -3.05
CA ILE A 75 25.04 10.47 -3.37
C ILE A 75 23.66 10.47 -4.02
N LYS A 76 23.45 9.62 -5.02
CA LYS A 76 22.14 9.49 -5.66
C LYS A 76 21.11 8.88 -4.72
N PHE A 77 21.50 7.90 -3.92
CA PHE A 77 20.65 7.30 -2.89
C PHE A 77 20.17 8.36 -1.90
N HIS A 78 21.07 9.23 -1.44
CA HIS A 78 20.74 10.36 -0.60
C HIS A 78 19.79 11.33 -1.29
N ALA A 79 20.05 11.71 -2.53
CA ALA A 79 19.18 12.62 -3.28
C ALA A 79 17.77 12.03 -3.47
N PHE A 80 17.65 10.71 -3.67
CA PHE A 80 16.38 10.05 -3.94
C PHE A 80 15.52 9.85 -2.69
N PHE A 81 16.12 9.42 -1.58
CA PHE A 81 15.42 9.10 -0.33
C PHE A 81 15.54 10.18 0.76
N ARG A 82 16.35 11.22 0.55
CA ARG A 82 16.75 12.22 1.57
C ARG A 82 17.41 11.60 2.82
N SER A 83 18.00 10.41 2.69
CA SER A 83 18.69 9.68 3.79
C SER A 83 20.20 9.71 3.60
N LYS A 84 21.01 9.97 4.65
CA LYS A 84 22.46 10.27 4.45
C LYS A 84 23.27 9.10 3.88
N ASN A 85 22.85 7.85 4.10
CA ASN A 85 23.58 6.66 3.64
C ASN A 85 22.64 5.44 3.58
N HIS A 86 22.93 4.46 2.71
CA HIS A 86 22.29 3.13 2.72
C HIS A 86 22.32 2.45 4.09
N GLN A 87 23.38 2.63 4.88
CA GLN A 87 23.47 2.05 6.23
C GLN A 87 22.32 2.52 7.12
N GLN A 88 21.92 3.79 7.02
CA GLN A 88 20.79 4.33 7.79
C GLN A 88 19.47 3.74 7.29
N PHE A 89 19.34 3.54 5.98
CA PHE A 89 18.18 2.89 5.40
C PHE A 89 18.03 1.45 5.89
N TYR A 90 19.10 0.65 5.85
CA TYR A 90 19.07 -0.74 6.31
C TYR A 90 18.95 -0.84 7.84
N PHE A 91 19.51 0.12 8.58
CA PHE A 91 19.27 0.22 10.01
C PHE A 91 17.79 0.47 10.32
N LEU A 92 17.17 1.45 9.64
CA LEU A 92 15.74 1.70 9.78
C LEU A 92 14.92 0.48 9.41
N LEU A 93 15.26 -0.18 8.29
CA LEU A 93 14.63 -1.44 7.89
C LEU A 93 14.70 -2.46 9.02
N SER A 94 15.87 -2.68 9.64
CA SER A 94 16.02 -3.66 10.72
C SER A 94 15.11 -3.41 11.93
N LEU A 95 14.69 -2.15 12.15
CA LEU A 95 13.77 -1.79 13.24
C LEU A 95 12.31 -2.13 12.90
N VAL A 96 11.90 -1.88 11.64
CA VAL A 96 10.50 -1.99 11.21
C VAL A 96 10.20 -3.23 10.37
N GLU A 97 11.21 -4.01 10.00
CA GLU A 97 11.11 -5.12 9.06
C GLU A 97 10.02 -6.12 9.48
N ASN A 98 9.97 -6.48 10.76
CA ASN A 98 8.98 -7.41 11.28
C ASN A 98 7.54 -6.92 11.13
N GLU A 99 7.31 -5.61 11.18
CA GLU A 99 6.00 -4.99 11.02
C GLU A 99 5.62 -4.84 9.53
N LEU A 100 6.63 -4.71 8.67
CA LEU A 100 6.45 -4.55 7.23
C LEU A 100 6.33 -5.87 6.47
N ILE A 101 6.81 -6.98 7.02
CA ILE A 101 6.71 -8.30 6.37
C ILE A 101 5.24 -8.66 6.16
N LEU A 102 4.93 -9.09 4.94
CA LEU A 102 3.62 -9.62 4.61
C LEU A 102 3.78 -11.03 4.01
N GLN A 103 3.05 -11.98 4.58
CA GLN A 103 3.06 -13.35 4.07
C GLN A 103 2.27 -13.44 2.76
N SER A 104 2.78 -14.26 1.83
CA SER A 104 2.04 -14.60 0.62
C SER A 104 0.73 -15.31 0.97
N TYR A 105 -0.32 -15.10 0.18
CA TYR A 105 -1.59 -15.79 0.33
C TYR A 105 -2.25 -16.03 -1.03
N ASN A 106 -3.44 -16.63 -1.06
CA ASN A 106 -4.07 -17.10 -2.31
C ASN A 106 -4.18 -16.04 -3.41
N ARG A 107 -4.39 -14.78 -3.05
CA ARG A 107 -4.59 -13.69 -4.00
C ARG A 107 -3.32 -12.92 -4.34
N VAL A 108 -2.38 -12.83 -3.40
CA VAL A 108 -1.10 -12.15 -3.56
C VAL A 108 0.00 -13.19 -3.34
N LYS A 109 0.43 -13.79 -4.45
CA LYS A 109 1.47 -14.81 -4.44
C LYS A 109 2.86 -14.24 -4.15
N ILE A 110 3.12 -13.02 -4.64
CA ILE A 110 4.38 -12.30 -4.45
C ILE A 110 4.05 -10.99 -3.73
N PRO A 111 4.13 -10.98 -2.38
CA PRO A 111 3.93 -9.75 -1.62
C PRO A 111 5.10 -8.77 -1.82
N ILE A 112 4.81 -7.48 -1.71
CA ILE A 112 5.84 -6.42 -1.72
C ILE A 112 6.78 -6.66 -0.52
N THR A 113 8.08 -6.62 -0.78
CA THR A 113 9.11 -6.88 0.25
C THR A 113 9.13 -5.78 1.31
N SER A 114 9.62 -6.08 2.51
CA SER A 114 9.78 -5.09 3.59
C SER A 114 10.68 -3.92 3.16
N THR A 115 11.77 -4.23 2.46
CA THR A 115 12.71 -3.25 1.91
C THR A 115 12.05 -2.30 0.91
N GLU A 116 11.26 -2.85 -0.01
CA GLU A 116 10.55 -2.07 -1.01
C GLU A 116 9.43 -1.22 -0.42
N LYS A 117 8.68 -1.75 0.55
CA LYS A 117 7.70 -0.95 1.31
C LYS A 117 8.37 0.24 1.99
N LEU A 118 9.51 0.02 2.63
CA LEU A 118 10.27 1.11 3.25
C LEU A 118 10.72 2.13 2.21
N ALA A 119 11.17 1.68 1.03
CA ALA A 119 11.53 2.58 -0.07
C ALA A 119 10.36 3.45 -0.53
N VAL A 120 9.17 2.87 -0.70
CA VAL A 120 7.95 3.62 -1.06
C VAL A 120 7.60 4.65 0.01
N ILE A 121 7.66 4.26 1.29
CA ILE A 121 7.36 5.17 2.42
C ILE A 121 8.35 6.33 2.46
N LEU A 122 9.65 6.05 2.37
CA LEU A 122 10.66 7.10 2.35
C LEU A 122 10.53 7.98 1.13
N ARG A 123 10.14 7.44 -0.03
CA ARG A 123 9.85 8.25 -1.21
C ARG A 123 8.70 9.20 -0.94
N TYR A 124 7.57 8.69 -0.43
CA TYR A 124 6.40 9.49 -0.09
C TYR A 124 6.77 10.64 0.85
N LEU A 125 7.51 10.36 1.93
CA LEU A 125 7.99 11.38 2.88
C LEU A 125 8.98 12.36 2.23
N ALA A 126 9.78 11.88 1.28
CA ALA A 126 10.75 12.70 0.57
C ALA A 126 10.16 13.51 -0.60
N THR A 127 8.97 13.23 -1.11
CA THR A 127 8.40 14.03 -2.21
C THR A 127 7.14 14.77 -1.85
N GLY A 128 6.38 14.26 -0.88
CA GLY A 128 5.01 14.72 -0.67
C GLY A 128 4.11 14.43 -1.88
N GLU A 129 4.45 13.43 -2.70
CA GLU A 129 3.56 12.96 -3.79
C GLU A 129 2.24 12.44 -3.20
N SER A 130 1.13 12.63 -3.92
CA SER A 130 -0.15 12.04 -3.52
C SER A 130 -0.07 10.51 -3.53
N ILE A 131 -0.77 9.88 -2.59
CA ILE A 131 -0.92 8.42 -2.50
C ILE A 131 -1.53 7.85 -3.79
N ARG A 132 -2.25 8.65 -4.57
CA ARG A 132 -2.83 8.26 -5.85
C ARG A 132 -1.81 8.19 -6.98
N SER A 133 -0.79 9.04 -6.95
CA SER A 133 0.24 9.10 -7.99
C SER A 133 1.44 8.22 -7.69
N LEU A 134 1.75 8.02 -6.40
CA LEU A 134 2.90 7.24 -5.94
C LEU A 134 3.01 5.82 -6.56
N PRO A 135 1.92 5.05 -6.72
CA PRO A 135 1.99 3.71 -7.32
C PRO A 135 2.33 3.70 -8.82
N PHE A 136 2.23 4.84 -9.52
CA PHE A 136 2.71 4.91 -10.90
C PHE A 136 4.23 5.12 -10.97
N SER A 137 4.80 5.63 -9.88
CA SER A 137 6.24 5.83 -9.71
C SER A 137 6.95 4.59 -9.15
N PHE A 138 6.22 3.57 -8.65
CA PHE A 138 6.76 2.40 -7.94
C PHE A 138 6.19 1.06 -8.41
#